data_AF-A0A369VJU2-F1
#
_entry.id   AF-A0A369VJU2-F1
#
_cell.length_a   1.000
_cell.length_b   1.000
_cell.length_c   1.000
_cell.angle_alpha   90.00
_cell.angle_beta   90.00
_cell.angle_gamma   90.00
#
_symmetry.space_group_name_H-M   'P 1'
#
loop_
_entity.id
_entity.type
_entity.pdbx_description
1 polymer ?
#
loop_
_entity_poly.entity_id
_entity_poly.type
_entity_poly.pdbx_seq_one_letter_code
_entity_poly.pdbx_strand_id
1 'polypeptide(L)'
;MLLREVSSRLFWGMSKVLDSRQALVAAVLGLDECPFPESPIQLQVMLPTGQMQGVLFIENLMSFEKAIRSGSSVYQGLALVYASGFKATAKRLRSAQGVSLFYARQGSLAAISHETFEKWLFSDSPSLPAWFWGDLDWSGMRILRTLRETFREVGAWEPGYAPMRAILLDGRGHQPEAADKRGQQPLASTGCGYADAQLLPLLGRGFVDQELFSL
;
A
#
# COMPACT_ATOMS: atom_id res chain seq x y z
N MET A 1 1.41 -23.03 12.62
CA MET A 1 2.64 -22.33 13.05
C MET A 1 3.14 -21.54 11.86
N LEU A 2 3.42 -20.25 12.04
CA LEU A 2 3.94 -19.38 10.99
C LEU A 2 5.41 -19.70 10.70
N LEU A 3 5.87 -19.39 9.49
CA LEU A 3 7.26 -19.63 9.06
C LEU A 3 8.29 -18.99 10.00
N ARG A 4 7.98 -17.80 10.54
CA ARG A 4 8.85 -17.11 11.50
C ARG A 4 8.90 -17.77 12.88
N GLU A 5 7.81 -18.41 13.30
CA GLU A 5 7.79 -19.20 14.54
C GLU A 5 8.58 -20.49 14.38
N VAL A 6 8.54 -21.11 13.19
CA VAL A 6 9.40 -22.25 12.86
C VAL A 6 10.86 -21.81 12.82
N SER A 7 11.15 -20.68 12.17
CA SER A 7 12.50 -20.12 12.10
C SER A 7 13.08 -19.84 13.49
N SER A 8 12.31 -19.22 14.39
CA SER A 8 12.81 -18.93 15.74
C SER A 8 13.07 -20.19 16.56
N ARG A 9 12.26 -21.24 16.39
CA ARG A 9 12.48 -22.54 17.06
C ARG A 9 13.69 -23.30 16.53
N LEU A 10 13.97 -23.21 15.23
CA LEU A 10 15.05 -23.98 14.60
C LEU A 10 16.41 -23.24 14.57
N PHE A 11 16.41 -21.91 14.59
CA PHE A 11 17.63 -21.10 14.41
C PHE A 11 17.91 -20.20 15.61
N TRP A 12 18.05 -20.78 16.82
CA TRP A 12 18.47 -20.05 18.05
C TRP A 12 17.69 -18.74 18.33
N GLY A 13 16.38 -18.74 18.10
CA GLY A 13 15.53 -17.56 18.29
C GLY A 13 15.51 -16.59 17.10
N MET A 14 16.28 -16.83 16.04
CA MET A 14 16.30 -15.97 14.86
C MET A 14 15.06 -16.20 13.98
N SER A 15 14.10 -15.28 14.06
CA SER A 15 12.79 -15.41 13.40
C SER A 15 12.78 -15.12 11.90
N LYS A 16 13.85 -14.52 11.35
CA LYS A 16 13.90 -14.06 9.93
C LYS A 16 14.76 -14.96 9.02
N VAL A 17 15.36 -16.03 9.53
CA VAL A 17 16.29 -16.88 8.74
C VAL A 17 15.60 -17.51 7.54
N LEU A 18 14.31 -17.80 7.65
CA LEU A 18 13.50 -18.39 6.58
C LEU A 18 12.65 -17.36 5.79
N ASP A 19 12.79 -16.05 6.03
CA ASP A 19 12.04 -15.03 5.29
C ASP A 19 12.32 -15.16 3.78
N SER A 20 11.26 -15.18 2.96
CA SER A 20 11.33 -15.38 1.49
C SER A 20 11.92 -16.73 1.04
N ARG A 21 12.03 -17.73 1.94
CA ARG A 21 12.61 -19.06 1.63
C ARG A 21 11.58 -20.20 1.64
N GLN A 22 10.29 -19.89 1.45
CA GLN A 22 9.24 -20.92 1.44
C GLN A 22 9.47 -22.02 0.40
N ALA A 23 9.90 -21.67 -0.82
CA ALA A 23 10.21 -22.66 -1.85
C ALA A 23 11.35 -23.62 -1.43
N LEU A 24 12.38 -23.08 -0.75
CA LEU A 24 13.47 -23.90 -0.20
C LEU A 24 12.94 -24.84 0.90
N VAL A 25 12.07 -24.35 1.78
CA VAL A 25 11.48 -25.17 2.85
C VAL A 25 10.62 -26.29 2.27
N ALA A 26 9.80 -26.01 1.25
CA ALA A 26 9.02 -27.02 0.54
C ALA A 26 9.92 -28.12 -0.05
N ALA A 27 10.97 -27.71 -0.76
CA ALA A 27 11.94 -28.61 -1.37
C ALA A 27 12.66 -29.50 -0.34
N VAL A 28 13.07 -28.95 0.81
CA VAL A 28 13.72 -29.70 1.89
C VAL A 28 12.78 -30.72 2.52
N LEU A 29 11.48 -30.42 2.60
CA LEU A 29 10.47 -31.31 3.17
C LEU A 29 9.91 -32.32 2.16
N GLY A 30 10.30 -32.23 0.88
CA GLY A 30 9.74 -33.06 -0.19
C GLY A 30 8.25 -32.78 -0.45
N LEU A 31 7.83 -31.52 -0.28
CA LEU A 31 6.45 -31.07 -0.48
C LEU A 31 6.39 -30.12 -1.68
N ASP A 32 5.24 -30.07 -2.35
CA ASP A 32 5.00 -29.13 -3.45
C ASP A 32 4.95 -27.67 -2.97
N GLU A 33 4.42 -27.46 -1.76
CA GLU A 33 4.31 -26.13 -1.13
C GLU A 33 4.79 -26.14 0.32
N CYS A 34 5.24 -24.98 0.79
CA CYS A 34 5.67 -24.82 2.17
C CYS A 34 4.45 -24.94 3.11
N PRO A 35 4.45 -25.87 4.08
CA PRO A 35 3.30 -26.04 4.98
C PRO A 35 3.19 -24.91 6.03
N PHE A 36 4.18 -24.02 6.08
CA PHE A 36 4.21 -22.90 7.02
C PHE A 36 3.90 -21.58 6.30
N PRO A 37 2.77 -20.93 6.63
CA PRO A 37 2.40 -19.66 6.04
C PRO A 37 3.30 -18.53 6.57
N GLU A 38 3.46 -17.49 5.76
CA GLU A 38 4.06 -16.24 6.20
C GLU A 38 3.15 -15.50 7.19
N SER A 39 3.70 -14.56 7.95
CA SER A 39 2.88 -13.67 8.79
C SER A 39 1.90 -12.85 7.92
N PRO A 40 0.63 -12.76 8.31
CA PRO A 40 -0.36 -12.00 7.56
C PRO A 40 0.00 -10.51 7.51
N ILE A 41 -0.38 -9.86 6.41
CA ILE A 41 -0.24 -8.40 6.28
C ILE A 41 -1.28 -7.75 7.15
N GLN A 42 -0.85 -6.86 8.03
CA GLN A 42 -1.77 -6.02 8.78
C GLN A 42 -2.23 -4.85 7.91
N LEU A 43 -3.54 -4.75 7.72
CA LEU A 43 -4.20 -3.64 7.05
C LEU A 43 -5.01 -2.84 8.05
N GLN A 44 -4.77 -1.54 8.12
CA GLN A 44 -5.60 -0.61 8.86
C GLN A 44 -6.58 0.04 7.89
N VAL A 45 -7.87 -0.02 8.21
CA VAL A 45 -8.94 0.37 7.30
C VAL A 45 -9.89 1.32 8.00
N MET A 46 -10.16 2.48 7.41
CA MET A 46 -11.26 3.34 7.79
C MET A 46 -12.32 3.28 6.70
N LEU A 47 -13.51 2.79 7.05
CA LEU A 47 -14.63 2.68 6.12
C LEU A 47 -15.45 3.97 6.12
N PRO A 48 -15.91 4.47 4.96
CA PRO A 48 -16.75 5.64 4.89
C PRO A 48 -18.10 5.35 5.57
N THR A 49 -18.69 6.36 6.23
CA THR A 49 -20.00 6.22 6.90
C THR A 49 -21.17 6.13 5.92
N GLY A 50 -21.00 6.63 4.70
CA GLY A 50 -21.97 6.52 3.60
C GLY A 50 -21.65 5.36 2.65
N GLN A 51 -22.24 5.40 1.45
CA GLN A 51 -21.94 4.44 0.40
C GLN A 51 -20.44 4.50 0.02
N MET A 52 -19.79 3.35 0.03
CA MET A 52 -18.41 3.22 -0.44
C MET A 52 -18.37 3.35 -1.96
N GLN A 53 -17.57 4.31 -2.43
CA GLN A 53 -17.41 4.66 -3.85
C GLN A 53 -16.03 4.27 -4.38
N GLY A 54 -15.07 3.96 -3.50
CA GLY A 54 -13.75 3.51 -3.90
C GLY A 54 -12.82 3.30 -2.71
N VAL A 55 -11.57 2.94 -3.02
CA VAL A 55 -10.56 2.61 -2.01
C VAL A 55 -9.30 3.46 -2.25
N LEU A 56 -8.76 4.04 -1.19
CA LEU A 56 -7.52 4.80 -1.22
C LEU A 56 -6.46 4.14 -0.34
N PHE A 57 -5.44 3.58 -0.98
CA PHE A 57 -4.23 3.13 -0.31
C PHE A 57 -3.36 4.34 0.03
N ILE A 58 -3.02 4.50 1.31
CA ILE A 58 -2.15 5.56 1.82
C ILE A 58 -0.87 4.91 2.33
N GLU A 59 0.27 5.31 1.77
CA GLU A 59 1.58 4.71 2.10
C GLU A 59 2.01 5.00 3.54
N ASN A 60 1.94 6.25 3.96
CA ASN A 60 2.47 6.69 5.24
C ASN A 60 1.41 6.64 6.36
N LEU A 61 1.77 6.08 7.51
CA LEU A 61 0.88 5.96 8.67
C LEU A 61 0.44 7.33 9.21
N MET A 62 1.33 8.30 9.30
CA MET A 62 0.98 9.65 9.77
C MET A 62 0.01 10.33 8.79
N SER A 63 0.19 10.15 7.48
CA SER A 63 -0.74 10.67 6.47
C SER A 63 -2.11 9.99 6.55
N PHE A 64 -2.15 8.68 6.80
CA PHE A 64 -3.40 7.94 7.04
C PHE A 64 -4.14 8.46 8.28
N GLU A 65 -3.42 8.62 9.39
CA GLU A 65 -3.95 9.18 10.64
C GLU A 65 -4.47 10.62 10.47
N LYS A 66 -3.76 11.45 9.70
CA LYS A 66 -4.22 12.80 9.35
C LYS A 66 -5.50 12.75 8.51
N ALA A 67 -5.56 11.88 7.49
CA ALA A 67 -6.71 11.75 6.62
C ALA A 67 -7.98 11.36 7.40
N ILE A 68 -7.88 10.38 8.32
CA ILE A 68 -8.99 9.96 9.18
C ILE A 68 -9.54 11.11 10.03
N ARG A 69 -8.66 11.99 10.54
CA ARG A 69 -9.06 13.10 11.42
C ARG A 69 -9.49 14.37 10.68
N SER A 70 -9.15 14.50 9.39
CA SER A 70 -9.32 15.74 8.63
C SER A 70 -10.79 16.19 8.52
N GLY A 71 -11.73 15.25 8.42
CA GLY A 71 -13.12 15.55 8.04
C GLY A 71 -13.26 16.11 6.61
N SER A 72 -12.19 16.07 5.80
CA SER A 72 -12.18 16.66 4.46
C SER A 72 -13.08 15.87 3.50
N SER A 73 -13.85 16.60 2.70
CA SER A 73 -14.74 16.00 1.69
C SER A 73 -13.97 15.29 0.57
N VAL A 74 -12.67 15.55 0.43
CA VAL A 74 -11.82 14.85 -0.55
C VAL A 74 -11.75 13.34 -0.31
N TYR A 75 -11.99 12.90 0.93
CA TYR A 75 -12.01 11.48 1.32
C TYR A 75 -13.44 10.90 1.36
N GLN A 76 -14.45 11.69 1.04
CA GLN A 76 -15.85 11.28 1.15
C GLN A 76 -16.13 10.05 0.27
N GLY A 77 -16.72 9.02 0.87
CA GLY A 77 -17.04 7.77 0.17
C GLY A 77 -15.84 6.86 -0.09
N LEU A 78 -14.62 7.21 0.34
CA LEU A 78 -13.44 6.37 0.18
C LEU A 78 -13.20 5.52 1.43
N ALA A 79 -12.92 4.23 1.22
CA ALA A 79 -12.27 3.41 2.24
C ALA A 79 -10.78 3.77 2.25
N LEU A 80 -10.28 4.27 3.37
CA LEU A 80 -8.85 4.58 3.53
C LEU A 80 -8.14 3.32 4.04
N VAL A 81 -7.04 2.96 3.40
CA VAL A 81 -6.29 1.74 3.71
C VAL A 81 -4.82 2.08 3.89
N TYR A 82 -4.27 1.76 5.06
CA TYR A 82 -2.84 1.75 5.30
C TYR A 82 -2.34 0.32 5.48
N ALA A 83 -1.20 0.00 4.86
CA ALA A 83 -0.48 -1.24 5.07
C ALA A 83 0.97 -0.92 5.43
N SER A 84 1.49 -1.54 6.48
CA SER A 84 2.87 -1.26 6.92
C SER A 84 3.92 -1.66 5.87
N GLY A 85 4.59 -0.64 5.30
CA GLY A 85 5.69 -0.76 4.33
C GLY A 85 5.26 -1.23 2.94
N PHE A 86 6.23 -1.72 2.15
CA PHE A 86 6.04 -2.26 0.78
C PHE A 86 5.10 -3.48 0.71
N LYS A 87 4.54 -3.93 1.85
CA LYS A 87 3.71 -5.12 1.93
C LYS A 87 2.33 -4.94 1.29
N ALA A 88 1.91 -3.69 1.02
CA ALA A 88 0.73 -3.39 0.23
C ALA A 88 0.78 -3.99 -1.19
N THR A 89 1.95 -4.42 -1.65
CA THR A 89 2.13 -4.86 -3.04
C THR A 89 2.15 -6.38 -3.20
N ALA A 90 1.97 -7.13 -2.12
CA ALA A 90 2.04 -8.59 -2.16
C ALA A 90 0.69 -9.18 -2.64
N LYS A 91 0.75 -10.14 -3.57
CA LYS A 91 -0.43 -10.89 -4.07
C LYS A 91 -1.33 -11.43 -2.96
N ARG A 92 -0.76 -11.74 -1.79
CA ARG A 92 -1.46 -12.24 -0.62
C ARG A 92 -2.50 -11.27 -0.04
N LEU A 93 -2.53 -9.99 -0.44
CA LEU A 93 -3.61 -9.06 -0.06
C LEU A 93 -5.01 -9.54 -0.48
N ARG A 94 -5.09 -10.29 -1.58
CA ARG A 94 -6.34 -10.86 -2.10
C ARG A 94 -6.78 -12.13 -1.38
N SER A 95 -6.04 -12.59 -0.37
CA SER A 95 -6.36 -13.80 0.38
C SER A 95 -6.74 -13.46 1.81
N ALA A 96 -7.87 -13.97 2.28
CA ALA A 96 -8.32 -13.84 3.66
C ALA A 96 -7.31 -14.38 4.68
N GLN A 97 -6.52 -15.39 4.31
CA GLN A 97 -5.46 -15.94 5.16
C GLN A 97 -4.16 -15.11 5.09
N GLY A 98 -4.00 -14.30 4.04
CA GLY A 98 -2.82 -13.47 3.81
C GLY A 98 -2.87 -12.10 4.49
N VAL A 99 -4.01 -11.73 5.08
CA VAL A 99 -4.23 -10.41 5.70
C VAL A 99 -4.86 -10.52 7.09
N SER A 100 -4.62 -9.50 7.91
CA SER A 100 -5.34 -9.23 9.15
C SER A 100 -5.91 -7.82 9.07
N LEU A 101 -7.23 -7.72 9.11
CA LEU A 101 -7.97 -6.46 8.98
C LEU A 101 -8.18 -5.81 10.35
N PHE A 102 -7.85 -4.53 10.45
CA PHE A 102 -8.09 -3.70 11.62
C PHE A 102 -8.90 -2.48 11.21
N TYR A 103 -10.13 -2.39 11.70
CA TYR A 103 -11.03 -1.30 11.35
C TYR A 103 -10.94 -0.15 12.36
N ALA A 104 -10.75 1.07 11.85
CA ALA A 104 -10.75 2.29 12.64
C ALA A 104 -12.15 2.59 13.16
N ARG A 105 -12.25 2.93 14.45
CA ARG A 105 -13.54 3.23 15.12
C ARG A 105 -14.25 4.46 14.54
N GLN A 106 -13.49 5.38 13.96
CA GLN A 106 -13.99 6.62 13.35
C GLN A 106 -14.77 6.37 12.04
N GLY A 107 -14.62 5.20 11.43
CA GLY A 107 -15.35 4.82 10.23
C GLY A 107 -16.70 4.15 10.50
N SER A 108 -17.30 3.59 9.45
CA SER A 108 -18.52 2.80 9.57
C SER A 108 -18.29 1.50 10.35
N LEU A 109 -19.14 1.26 11.35
CA LEU A 109 -19.21 -0.01 12.10
C LEU A 109 -20.36 -0.91 11.60
N ALA A 110 -21.05 -0.51 10.54
CA ALA A 110 -22.14 -1.30 9.99
C ALA A 110 -21.59 -2.55 9.29
N ALA A 111 -22.18 -3.72 9.60
CA ALA A 111 -21.76 -5.00 9.02
C ALA A 111 -21.73 -4.98 7.49
N ILE A 112 -22.71 -4.31 6.85
CA ILE A 112 -22.78 -4.20 5.39
C ILE A 112 -21.58 -3.48 4.78
N SER A 113 -21.02 -2.47 5.47
CA SER A 113 -19.83 -1.75 5.00
C SER A 113 -18.60 -2.65 5.02
N HIS A 114 -18.46 -3.44 6.10
CA HIS A 114 -17.37 -4.41 6.27
C HIS A 114 -17.45 -5.50 5.22
N GLU A 115 -18.64 -6.11 5.03
CA GLU A 115 -18.85 -7.11 3.99
C GLU A 115 -18.58 -6.59 2.59
N THR A 116 -18.97 -5.36 2.28
CA THR A 116 -18.73 -4.76 0.96
C THR A 116 -17.24 -4.59 0.71
N PHE A 117 -16.49 -4.10 1.70
CA PHE A 117 -15.04 -3.94 1.60
C PHE A 117 -14.33 -5.29 1.46
N GLU A 118 -14.69 -6.28 2.27
CA GLU A 118 -14.08 -7.61 2.23
C GLU A 118 -14.38 -8.36 0.93
N LYS A 119 -15.61 -8.25 0.41
CA LYS A 119 -15.96 -8.78 -0.91
C LYS A 119 -15.12 -8.14 -2.02
N TRP A 120 -14.95 -6.81 -2.00
CA TRP A 120 -14.06 -6.12 -2.94
C TRP A 120 -12.62 -6.62 -2.80
N LEU A 121 -12.11 -6.71 -1.57
CA LEU A 121 -10.73 -7.08 -1.30
C LEU A 121 -10.43 -8.51 -1.78
N PHE A 122 -11.30 -9.48 -1.50
CA PHE A 122 -11.00 -10.91 -1.73
C PHE A 122 -11.62 -11.50 -3.01
N SER A 123 -12.61 -10.86 -3.61
CA SER A 123 -13.39 -11.44 -4.72
C SER A 123 -13.48 -10.56 -5.97
N ASP A 124 -12.75 -9.45 -6.04
CA ASP A 124 -12.82 -8.48 -7.16
C ASP A 124 -14.24 -7.95 -7.45
N SER A 125 -15.14 -8.05 -6.46
CA SER A 125 -16.55 -7.70 -6.58
C SER A 125 -17.05 -7.08 -5.27
N PRO A 126 -17.71 -5.91 -5.28
CA PRO A 126 -18.02 -5.09 -6.45
C PRO A 126 -16.74 -4.49 -7.08
N SER A 127 -16.78 -4.20 -8.37
CA SER A 127 -15.70 -3.45 -9.02
C SER A 127 -15.75 -2.00 -8.51
N LEU A 128 -14.80 -1.66 -7.65
CA LEU A 128 -14.64 -0.32 -7.11
C LEU A 128 -13.35 0.28 -7.64
N PRO A 129 -13.34 1.58 -8.01
CA PRO A 129 -12.10 2.24 -8.31
C PRO A 129 -11.21 2.25 -7.07
N ALA A 130 -9.91 2.09 -7.30
CA ALA A 130 -8.91 2.14 -6.26
C ALA A 130 -7.81 3.12 -6.65
N TRP A 131 -7.21 3.75 -5.65
CA TRP A 131 -6.10 4.67 -5.85
C TRP A 131 -5.00 4.46 -4.82
N PHE A 132 -3.83 4.97 -5.15
CA PHE A 132 -2.68 5.00 -4.27
C PHE A 132 -2.23 6.45 -4.08
N TRP A 133 -1.88 6.79 -2.84
CA TRP A 133 -1.24 8.03 -2.46
C TRP A 133 -0.06 7.71 -1.53
N GLY A 134 1.13 8.07 -1.98
CA GLY A 134 2.38 7.88 -1.26
C GLY A 134 3.36 9.01 -1.54
N ASP A 135 4.63 8.79 -1.21
CA ASP A 135 5.69 9.74 -1.54
C ASP A 135 5.77 9.94 -3.06
N LEU A 136 6.11 11.16 -3.48
CA LEU A 136 6.42 11.45 -4.87
C LEU A 136 7.92 11.24 -5.11
N ASP A 137 8.31 9.96 -5.14
CA ASP A 137 9.66 9.48 -5.44
C ASP A 137 9.61 8.15 -6.24
N TRP A 138 10.77 7.56 -6.57
CA TRP A 138 10.80 6.31 -7.34
C TRP A 138 10.28 5.11 -6.56
N SER A 139 10.40 5.09 -5.24
CA SER A 139 9.90 4.00 -4.39
C SER A 139 8.38 4.03 -4.32
N GLY A 140 7.77 5.18 -4.08
CA GLY A 140 6.32 5.38 -4.10
C GLY A 140 5.73 4.99 -5.45
N MET A 141 6.36 5.41 -6.55
CA MET A 141 5.93 5.00 -7.90
C MET A 141 6.09 3.49 -8.15
N ARG A 142 7.07 2.84 -7.54
CA ARG A 142 7.23 1.38 -7.59
C ARG A 142 6.19 0.66 -6.77
N ILE A 143 5.76 1.23 -5.64
CA ILE A 143 4.62 0.71 -4.87
C ILE A 143 3.36 0.77 -5.74
N LEU A 144 3.08 1.91 -6.39
CA LEU A 144 1.97 2.03 -7.33
C LEU A 144 2.02 0.96 -8.42
N ARG A 145 3.17 0.81 -9.10
CA ARG A 145 3.34 -0.22 -10.14
C ARG A 145 3.01 -1.62 -9.62
N THR A 146 3.56 -1.97 -8.46
CA THR A 146 3.39 -3.33 -7.91
C THR A 146 1.96 -3.53 -7.37
N LEU A 147 1.33 -2.50 -6.80
CA LEU A 147 -0.09 -2.52 -6.44
C LEU A 147 -0.97 -2.86 -7.65
N ARG A 148 -0.65 -2.28 -8.82
CA ARG A 148 -1.37 -2.55 -10.07
C ARG A 148 -1.27 -4.00 -10.56
N GLU A 149 -0.25 -4.74 -10.16
CA GLU A 149 -0.15 -6.18 -10.44
C GLU A 149 -1.20 -6.99 -9.64
N THR A 150 -1.66 -6.46 -8.50
CA THR A 150 -2.65 -7.10 -7.60
C THR A 150 -4.05 -6.50 -7.76
N PHE A 151 -4.14 -5.20 -8.04
CA PHE A 151 -5.37 -4.42 -8.22
C PHE A 151 -5.23 -3.61 -9.52
N ARG A 152 -5.65 -4.18 -10.65
CA ARG A 152 -5.39 -3.62 -11.99
C ARG A 152 -5.96 -2.22 -12.19
N GLU A 153 -7.01 -1.88 -11.46
CA GLU A 153 -7.70 -0.61 -11.47
C GLU A 153 -6.98 0.51 -10.70
N VAL A 154 -5.95 0.19 -9.89
CA VAL A 154 -5.30 1.19 -9.02
C VAL A 154 -4.65 2.31 -9.81
N GLY A 155 -5.13 3.54 -9.63
CA GLY A 155 -4.52 4.75 -10.17
C GLY A 155 -3.68 5.51 -9.15
N ALA A 156 -2.82 6.42 -9.60
CA ALA A 156 -2.29 7.46 -8.74
C ALA A 156 -3.43 8.41 -8.34
N TRP A 157 -3.56 8.71 -7.05
CA TRP A 157 -4.63 9.56 -6.55
C TRP A 157 -4.31 11.04 -6.83
N GLU A 158 -4.89 11.57 -7.90
CA GLU A 158 -4.65 12.95 -8.35
C GLU A 158 -4.85 14.01 -7.25
N PRO A 159 -5.91 13.98 -6.40
CA PRO A 159 -6.09 14.99 -5.36
C PRO A 159 -4.91 15.10 -4.39
N GLY A 160 -4.27 13.98 -4.05
CA GLY A 160 -3.10 13.97 -3.17
C GLY A 160 -1.79 14.30 -3.89
N TYR A 161 -1.65 13.90 -5.15
CA TYR A 161 -0.43 14.15 -5.92
C TYR A 161 -0.38 15.53 -6.59
N ALA A 162 -1.52 16.15 -6.90
CA ALA A 162 -1.57 17.47 -7.53
C ALA A 162 -0.78 18.55 -6.76
N PRO A 163 -0.90 18.70 -5.42
CA PRO A 163 -0.10 19.67 -4.69
C PRO A 163 1.39 19.29 -4.60
N MET A 164 1.73 18.00 -4.58
CA MET A 164 3.14 17.54 -4.65
C MET A 164 3.78 17.85 -6.00
N ARG A 165 3.02 17.64 -7.07
CA ARG A 165 3.40 17.97 -8.44
C ARG A 165 3.72 19.45 -8.58
N ALA A 166 2.90 20.32 -7.98
CA ALA A 166 3.15 21.76 -7.97
C ALA A 166 4.48 22.13 -7.29
N ILE A 167 4.81 21.50 -6.16
CA ILE A 167 6.11 21.70 -5.47
C ILE A 167 7.30 21.37 -6.40
N LEU A 168 7.24 20.25 -7.13
CA LEU A 168 8.32 19.88 -8.07
C LEU A 168 8.39 20.80 -9.29
N LEU A 169 7.25 21.27 -9.79
CA LEU A 169 7.22 22.25 -10.88
C LEU A 169 7.87 23.58 -10.46
N ASP A 170 7.67 23.99 -9.21
CA ASP A 170 8.29 25.17 -8.60
C ASP A 170 9.77 24.97 -8.22
N GLY A 171 10.34 23.78 -8.43
CA GLY A 171 11.72 23.46 -8.07
C GLY A 171 11.97 23.37 -6.56
N ARG A 172 10.91 23.15 -5.77
CA ARG A 172 10.96 23.06 -4.29
C ARG A 172 11.04 21.62 -3.77
N GLY A 173 11.34 20.65 -4.65
CA GLY A 173 11.61 19.27 -4.26
C GLY A 173 12.92 19.15 -3.48
N HIS A 174 13.04 18.14 -2.64
CA HIS A 174 14.31 17.82 -2.00
C HIS A 174 15.13 16.86 -2.86
N GLN A 175 16.45 16.95 -2.74
CA GLN A 175 17.35 16.09 -3.48
C GLN A 175 17.41 14.68 -2.84
N PRO A 176 17.50 13.59 -3.63
CA PRO A 176 17.61 12.22 -3.13
C PRO A 176 18.71 12.05 -2.07
N GLU A 177 19.79 12.84 -2.19
CA GLU A 177 20.95 12.84 -1.33
C GLU A 177 20.67 13.30 0.10
N ALA A 178 19.61 14.07 0.31
CA ALA A 178 19.25 14.68 1.59
C ALA A 178 18.31 13.79 2.44
N ALA A 179 17.77 12.71 1.89
CA ALA A 179 16.69 11.93 2.51
C ALA A 179 16.96 10.41 2.64
N ASP A 180 18.23 9.98 2.60
CA ASP A 180 18.62 8.54 2.61
C ASP A 180 18.00 7.72 1.45
N LYS A 181 17.65 8.39 0.35
CA LYS A 181 17.02 7.81 -0.85
C LYS A 181 18.04 7.50 -1.97
N ARG A 182 19.35 7.49 -1.68
CA ARG A 182 20.47 7.39 -2.64
C ARG A 182 20.60 6.06 -3.41
N GLY A 183 19.70 5.09 -3.19
CA GLY A 183 19.66 3.81 -3.93
C GLY A 183 18.49 3.66 -4.89
N GLN A 184 17.61 4.65 -4.96
CA GLN A 184 16.37 4.54 -5.72
C GLN A 184 16.63 4.58 -7.24
N GLN A 185 16.38 3.45 -7.91
CA GLN A 185 16.52 3.34 -9.36
C GLN A 185 15.34 3.99 -10.09
N PRO A 186 15.58 4.74 -11.18
CA PRO A 186 14.53 5.27 -12.04
C PRO A 186 13.57 4.19 -12.54
N LEU A 187 12.29 4.56 -12.65
CA LEU A 187 11.23 3.69 -13.14
C LEU A 187 10.73 4.24 -14.48
N ALA A 188 10.74 3.40 -15.52
CA ALA A 188 10.30 3.83 -16.85
C ALA A 188 8.78 4.05 -16.96
N SER A 189 7.99 3.21 -16.29
CA SER A 189 6.52 3.27 -16.30
C SER A 189 5.95 2.51 -15.10
N THR A 190 4.81 3.00 -14.61
CA THR A 190 3.95 2.38 -13.60
C THR A 190 2.76 1.65 -14.22
N GLY A 191 2.42 1.95 -15.48
CA GLY A 191 1.20 1.50 -16.15
C GLY A 191 -0.04 2.30 -15.76
N CYS A 192 0.10 3.39 -15.00
CA CYS A 192 -0.94 4.36 -14.69
C CYS A 192 -0.76 5.61 -15.55
N GLY A 193 -1.76 5.96 -16.36
CA GLY A 193 -1.65 7.09 -17.30
C GLY A 193 -1.33 8.43 -16.62
N TYR A 194 -1.97 8.73 -15.49
CA TYR A 194 -1.68 9.96 -14.74
C TYR A 194 -0.25 9.96 -14.18
N ALA A 195 0.19 8.87 -13.55
CA ALA A 195 1.54 8.80 -13.00
C ALA A 195 2.62 8.88 -14.10
N ASP A 196 2.44 8.14 -15.19
CA ASP A 196 3.42 8.05 -16.27
C ASP A 196 3.52 9.36 -17.05
N ALA A 197 2.41 10.06 -17.27
CA ALA A 197 2.39 11.32 -18.02
C ALA A 197 2.69 12.57 -17.17
N GLN A 198 2.29 12.57 -15.89
CA GLN A 198 2.29 13.79 -15.06
C GLN A 198 3.26 13.76 -13.87
N LEU A 199 3.61 12.58 -13.36
CA LEU A 199 4.40 12.43 -12.13
C LEU A 199 5.85 11.98 -12.41
N LEU A 200 6.05 10.86 -13.12
CA LEU A 200 7.38 10.32 -13.43
C LEU A 200 8.33 11.34 -14.08
N PRO A 201 7.88 12.16 -15.07
CA PRO A 201 8.79 13.13 -15.71
C PRO A 201 9.34 14.20 -14.75
N LEU A 202 8.70 14.39 -13.59
CA LEU A 202 9.12 15.39 -12.60
C LEU A 202 10.12 14.85 -11.59
N LEU A 203 10.28 13.54 -11.43
CA LEU A 203 11.16 12.95 -10.42
C LEU A 203 12.64 13.24 -10.66
N GLY A 204 13.02 13.65 -11.87
CA GLY A 204 14.36 14.21 -12.15
C GLY A 204 14.61 15.58 -11.51
N ARG A 205 13.56 16.26 -11.00
CA ARG A 205 13.65 17.57 -10.33
C ARG A 205 13.80 17.48 -8.81
N GLY A 206 13.62 16.28 -8.24
CA GLY A 206 13.65 16.04 -6.81
C GLY A 206 12.45 15.21 -6.34
N PHE A 207 12.38 14.97 -5.03
CA PHE A 207 11.34 14.20 -4.38
C PHE A 207 10.49 15.07 -3.45
N VAL A 208 9.31 14.56 -3.12
CA VAL A 208 8.39 15.20 -2.17
C VAL A 208 7.81 14.15 -1.26
N ASP A 209 7.92 14.38 0.05
CA ASP A 209 7.39 13.44 1.05
C ASP A 209 5.91 13.69 1.30
N GLN A 210 5.16 12.60 1.46
CA GLN A 210 3.71 12.60 1.62
C GLN A 210 3.26 13.40 2.85
N GLU A 211 4.04 13.32 3.92
CA GLU A 211 3.73 13.85 5.25
C GLU A 211 3.59 15.37 5.30
N LEU A 212 4.12 16.07 4.29
CA LEU A 212 4.06 17.53 4.16
C LEU A 212 2.64 18.04 3.85
N PHE A 213 1.71 17.16 3.47
CA PHE A 213 0.39 17.52 3.00
C PHE A 213 -0.71 17.07 3.95
N SER A 214 -1.68 17.96 4.12
CA SER A 214 -3.00 17.67 4.71
C SER A 214 -4.03 18.17 3.70
N LEU A 215 -4.99 17.32 3.35
CA LEU A 215 -6.06 17.60 2.38
C LEU A 215 -7.40 17.66 3.10
#